data_AF-U1NX51-F1
#
_entry.id   AF-U1NX51-F1
#
_cell.length_a   1.000
_cell.length_b   1.000
_cell.length_c   1.000
_cell.angle_alpha   90.00
_cell.angle_beta   90.00
_cell.angle_gamma   90.00
#
_symmetry.space_group_name_H-M   'P 1'
#
loop_
_entity.id
_entity.type
_entity.pdbx_description
1 polymer ?
#
loop_
_entity_poly.entity_id
_entity_poly.type
_entity_poly.pdbx_seq_one_letter_code
_entity_poly.pdbx_strand_id
1 'polypeptide(L)'
;REDDTIRATSIGHTVSRLYLDPMSAAEIIDGLRYGDERSAEPSTTARADDERDRPAADDAEFVSARDLQANGEGSDAEEGAESEEGGDSVGDDGDTSVEPTPLGLFHLVSRTPDMYELYLKSGDKQTYTELCYEHESEFLGRVPSEYEEVAFEDWLAALKTGKLLDDWASEVDEDRITERYGVGPGDIRGKVDTAEWLLGAAEQLAGKLDLSARVAIREAKKRIEYGVREELLDLAGVRNVGRKRARRLYEAGIESRADLRDADKSVILGALRGRRKTAETILENVGRQEPSMEDTDQAETATTTVATDDGAGTSGGKTASSGGGRGETDDQSSLGDFG
;
A
#
# COMPACT_ATOMS: atom_id res chain seq x y z
N ARG A 1 -0.12 52.25 25.87
CA ARG A 1 0.46 50.90 26.00
C ARG A 1 -0.74 49.98 25.96
N GLU A 2 -1.19 49.68 24.75
CA GLU A 2 -2.23 48.69 24.52
C GLU A 2 -1.63 47.30 24.73
N ASP A 3 -2.45 46.37 25.21
CA ASP A 3 -2.11 45.08 25.79
C ASP A 3 -1.21 44.20 24.90
N ASP A 4 0.06 44.07 25.27
CA ASP A 4 1.04 43.17 24.67
C ASP A 4 0.80 41.72 25.17
N THR A 5 -0.41 41.22 24.97
CA THR A 5 -0.82 39.87 25.37
C THR A 5 -0.65 38.90 24.22
N ILE A 6 0.32 37.99 24.33
CA ILE A 6 0.50 36.89 23.39
C ILE A 6 -0.68 35.93 23.54
N ARG A 7 -1.38 35.65 22.44
CA ARG A 7 -2.47 34.66 22.38
C ARG A 7 -2.15 33.60 21.34
N ALA A 8 -2.39 32.34 21.68
CA ALA A 8 -2.21 31.25 20.74
C ALA A 8 -3.21 31.37 19.58
N THR A 9 -2.73 31.05 18.38
CA THR A 9 -3.60 30.93 17.20
C THR A 9 -4.51 29.71 17.34
N SER A 10 -5.55 29.62 16.51
CA SER A 10 -6.41 28.44 16.48
C SER A 10 -5.60 27.17 16.16
N ILE A 11 -4.62 27.27 15.26
CA ILE A 11 -3.68 26.18 14.92
C ILE A 11 -2.82 25.82 16.13
N GLY A 12 -2.23 26.81 16.82
CA GLY A 12 -1.45 26.56 18.04
C GLY A 12 -2.23 25.83 19.12
N HIS A 13 -3.51 26.17 19.31
CA HIS A 13 -4.41 25.42 20.20
C HIS A 13 -4.71 23.98 19.73
N THR A 14 -4.68 23.72 18.43
CA THR A 14 -4.80 22.35 17.90
C THR A 14 -3.51 21.57 18.16
N VAL A 15 -2.36 22.11 17.75
CA VAL A 15 -1.02 21.50 17.97
C VAL A 15 -0.83 21.10 19.43
N SER A 16 -1.13 22.01 20.36
CA SER A 16 -1.04 21.74 21.80
C SER A 16 -1.97 20.63 22.28
N ARG A 17 -3.20 20.51 21.74
CA ARG A 17 -4.14 19.42 22.10
C ARG A 17 -3.74 18.07 21.51
N LEU A 18 -3.01 18.08 20.40
CA LEU A 18 -2.50 16.87 19.76
C LEU A 18 -1.23 16.34 20.42
N TYR A 19 -0.67 17.10 21.39
CA TYR A 19 0.65 16.82 21.98
C TYR A 19 1.77 16.75 20.94
N LEU A 20 1.60 17.48 19.83
CA LEU A 20 2.55 17.52 18.73
C LEU A 20 3.59 18.61 18.99
N ASP A 21 4.87 18.33 18.72
CA ASP A 21 5.90 19.36 18.77
C ASP A 21 5.60 20.48 17.75
N PRO A 22 5.79 21.76 18.09
CA PRO A 22 5.52 22.87 17.16
C PRO A 22 6.31 22.79 15.85
N MET A 23 7.54 22.24 15.86
CA MET A 23 8.33 22.04 14.65
C MET A 23 7.80 20.87 13.83
N SER A 24 7.38 19.77 14.46
CA SER A 24 6.66 18.69 13.76
C SER A 24 5.38 19.20 13.09
N ALA A 25 4.64 20.07 13.77
CA ALA A 25 3.45 20.70 13.20
C ALA A 25 3.78 21.59 12.01
N ALA A 26 4.85 22.38 12.10
CA ALA A 26 5.31 23.22 10.99
C ALA A 26 5.71 22.38 9.78
N GLU A 27 6.53 21.32 9.99
CA GLU A 27 6.97 20.39 8.94
C GLU A 27 5.78 19.74 8.23
N ILE A 28 4.80 19.23 8.98
CA ILE A 28 3.59 18.63 8.43
C ILE A 28 2.79 19.68 7.63
N ILE A 29 2.56 20.87 8.19
CA ILE A 29 1.76 21.91 7.52
C ILE A 29 2.42 22.37 6.23
N ASP A 30 3.73 22.63 6.26
CA ASP A 30 4.48 23.11 5.09
C ASP A 30 4.55 22.05 4.00
N GLY A 31 4.76 20.78 4.36
CA GLY A 31 4.74 19.69 3.40
C GLY A 31 3.36 19.44 2.77
N LEU A 32 2.28 19.49 3.56
CA LEU A 32 0.93 19.34 3.03
C LEU A 32 0.53 20.51 2.12
N ARG A 33 0.92 21.75 2.45
CA ARG A 33 0.73 22.91 1.58
C ARG A 33 1.51 22.79 0.29
N TYR A 34 2.76 22.33 0.36
CA TYR A 34 3.57 22.08 -0.82
C TYR A 34 2.90 21.10 -1.78
N GLY A 35 2.32 20.01 -1.25
CA GLY A 35 1.53 19.07 -2.05
C GLY A 35 0.29 19.71 -2.67
N ASP A 36 -0.48 20.46 -1.88
CA ASP A 36 -1.71 21.13 -2.32
C ASP A 36 -1.45 22.18 -3.43
N GLU A 37 -0.39 22.97 -3.29
CA GLU A 37 0.07 23.93 -4.30
C GLU A 37 0.47 23.21 -5.59
N ARG A 38 1.19 22.10 -5.49
CA ARG A 38 1.64 21.32 -6.65
C ARG A 38 0.48 20.63 -7.37
N SER A 39 -0.55 20.20 -6.65
CA SER A 39 -1.76 19.62 -7.24
C SER A 39 -2.67 20.69 -7.87
N ALA A 40 -2.58 21.95 -7.41
CA ALA A 40 -3.31 23.09 -7.97
C ALA A 40 -2.64 23.70 -9.20
N GLU A 41 -1.34 23.47 -9.44
CA GLU A 41 -0.67 23.90 -10.66
C GLU A 41 -1.12 23.02 -11.85
N PRO A 42 -1.87 23.55 -12.83
CA PRO A 42 -2.16 22.81 -14.05
C PRO A 42 -0.84 22.46 -14.73
N SER A 43 -0.72 21.24 -15.26
CA SER A 43 0.46 20.69 -15.93
C SER A 43 0.89 21.52 -17.16
N THR A 44 1.46 22.70 -16.96
CA THR A 44 2.01 23.54 -18.03
C THR A 44 3.38 23.06 -18.51
N THR A 45 3.84 21.88 -18.10
CA THR A 45 5.11 21.28 -18.53
C THR A 45 5.02 20.43 -19.79
N ALA A 46 3.84 20.29 -20.42
CA ALA A 46 3.72 19.62 -21.72
C ALA A 46 3.91 20.54 -22.96
N ARG A 47 4.29 21.81 -22.80
CA ARG A 47 4.46 22.77 -23.92
C ARG A 47 5.76 23.58 -23.94
N ALA A 48 6.81 23.13 -23.27
CA ALA A 48 8.09 23.86 -23.23
C ALA A 48 9.23 23.20 -24.05
N ASP A 49 8.92 22.42 -25.09
CA ASP A 49 9.94 21.80 -25.95
C ASP A 49 9.76 22.02 -27.47
N ASP A 50 9.01 23.03 -27.92
CA ASP A 50 8.90 23.33 -29.37
C ASP A 50 9.28 24.76 -29.82
N GLU A 51 9.82 25.62 -28.95
CA GLU A 51 10.38 26.91 -29.41
C GLU A 51 11.73 27.20 -28.75
N ARG A 52 12.73 26.36 -29.08
CA ARG A 52 14.14 26.80 -29.03
C ARG A 52 14.57 27.22 -30.43
N ASP A 53 14.42 28.52 -30.64
CA ASP A 53 15.10 29.40 -31.59
C ASP A 53 16.40 28.77 -32.14
N ARG A 54 16.33 28.18 -33.33
CA ARG A 54 17.50 27.73 -34.08
C ARG A 54 18.02 28.92 -34.89
N PRO A 55 19.29 29.33 -34.75
CA PRO A 55 19.83 30.38 -35.59
C PRO A 55 19.87 29.91 -37.05
N ALA A 56 19.42 30.79 -37.94
CA ALA A 56 19.39 30.59 -39.38
C ALA A 56 20.77 30.21 -39.94
N ALA A 57 20.83 29.11 -40.68
CA ALA A 57 21.92 28.77 -41.57
C ALA A 57 21.34 28.34 -42.92
N ASP A 58 21.92 28.91 -43.96
CA ASP A 58 21.46 28.98 -45.35
C ASP A 58 21.22 27.64 -46.06
N ASP A 59 20.23 27.68 -46.95
CA ASP A 59 20.08 27.01 -48.25
C ASP A 59 20.84 25.69 -48.52
N ALA A 60 20.10 24.58 -48.47
CA ALA A 60 20.28 23.47 -49.42
C ALA A 60 18.97 22.65 -49.52
N GLU A 61 18.35 22.69 -50.71
CA GLU A 61 17.28 21.78 -51.12
C GLU A 61 17.77 20.32 -51.01
N PHE A 62 17.17 19.56 -50.10
CA PHE A 62 17.34 18.10 -50.05
C PHE A 62 15.98 17.42 -50.07
N VAL A 63 15.58 16.99 -51.27
CA VAL A 63 14.37 16.18 -51.48
C VAL A 63 14.67 14.74 -51.09
N SER A 64 13.88 14.20 -50.15
CA SER A 64 13.99 12.81 -49.69
C SER A 64 13.52 11.84 -50.78
N ALA A 65 14.28 10.76 -50.98
CA ALA A 65 14.08 9.72 -51.99
C ALA A 65 12.89 8.77 -51.72
N ARG A 66 11.78 9.28 -51.20
CA ARG A 66 10.51 8.53 -51.01
C ARG A 66 9.35 9.04 -51.87
N ASP A 67 9.50 10.19 -52.54
CA ASP A 67 8.41 10.81 -53.32
C ASP A 67 8.51 10.59 -54.85
N LEU A 68 9.40 9.72 -55.30
CA LEU A 68 9.47 9.28 -56.70
C LEU A 68 9.43 7.76 -56.75
N GLN A 69 8.23 7.18 -56.82
CA GLN A 69 7.82 6.20 -57.85
C GLN A 69 6.43 5.63 -57.54
N ALA A 70 5.41 6.13 -58.24
CA ALA A 70 4.14 5.45 -58.44
C ALA A 70 4.15 4.73 -59.80
N ASN A 71 3.47 3.58 -59.84
CA ASN A 71 2.94 2.80 -60.98
C ASN A 71 3.65 1.47 -61.30
N GLY A 72 2.91 0.37 -61.08
CA GLY A 72 3.20 -0.95 -61.66
C GLY A 72 2.48 -2.15 -61.00
N GLU A 73 1.17 -2.29 -61.24
CA GLU A 73 0.38 -3.53 -61.45
C GLU A 73 0.48 -4.76 -60.51
N GLY A 74 -0.63 -5.06 -59.82
CA GLY A 74 -1.38 -6.34 -59.90
C GLY A 74 -1.01 -7.53 -59.01
N SER A 75 -1.87 -7.86 -58.01
CA SER A 75 -2.67 -9.11 -57.93
C SER A 75 -3.20 -9.39 -56.51
N ASP A 76 -4.52 -9.57 -56.41
CA ASP A 76 -5.32 -10.49 -55.58
C ASP A 76 -5.00 -10.70 -54.08
N ALA A 77 -5.95 -10.34 -53.20
CA ALA A 77 -6.84 -11.27 -52.45
C ALA A 77 -7.39 -10.64 -51.16
N GLU A 78 -8.55 -11.16 -50.77
CA GLU A 78 -9.61 -10.62 -49.88
C GLU A 78 -9.34 -10.59 -48.36
N GLU A 79 -10.36 -10.04 -47.67
CA GLU A 79 -10.74 -10.10 -46.24
C GLU A 79 -10.11 -9.00 -45.37
N GLY A 80 -10.82 -8.19 -44.60
CA GLY A 80 -12.21 -8.12 -44.14
C GLY A 80 -12.23 -7.20 -42.90
N ALA A 81 -13.42 -6.73 -42.50
CA ALA A 81 -13.75 -6.01 -41.24
C ALA A 81 -14.14 -4.53 -41.39
N GLU A 82 -15.42 -4.36 -41.71
CA GLU A 82 -16.46 -3.54 -41.04
C GLU A 82 -16.00 -2.36 -40.16
N SER A 83 -16.50 -1.18 -40.56
CA SER A 83 -16.50 0.07 -39.80
C SER A 83 -17.79 0.15 -38.99
N GLU A 84 -17.71 0.32 -37.68
CA GLU A 84 -18.83 0.70 -36.82
C GLU A 84 -18.39 1.87 -35.92
N GLU A 85 -18.96 3.01 -36.25
CA GLU A 85 -19.42 4.14 -35.44
C GLU A 85 -18.68 4.56 -34.16
N GLY A 86 -18.25 5.84 -34.20
CA GLY A 86 -17.72 6.58 -33.06
C GLY A 86 -18.73 6.73 -31.94
N GLY A 87 -18.42 6.09 -30.81
CA GLY A 87 -18.97 6.43 -29.52
C GLY A 87 -18.24 7.65 -28.96
N ASP A 88 -19.00 8.73 -28.80
CA ASP A 88 -18.64 9.95 -28.07
C ASP A 88 -18.31 9.56 -26.61
N SER A 89 -17.02 9.30 -26.31
CA SER A 89 -16.58 9.18 -24.93
C SER A 89 -16.54 10.58 -24.36
N VAL A 90 -17.61 10.93 -23.63
CA VAL A 90 -17.63 12.00 -22.65
C VAL A 90 -16.32 11.94 -21.90
N GLY A 91 -15.45 12.92 -22.17
CA GLY A 91 -14.27 13.18 -21.36
C GLY A 91 -14.78 13.46 -19.96
N ASP A 92 -14.58 12.48 -19.08
CA ASP A 92 -14.47 12.72 -17.67
C ASP A 92 -13.24 13.60 -17.50
N ASP A 93 -13.42 14.92 -17.64
CA ASP A 93 -12.49 15.93 -17.13
C ASP A 93 -12.61 15.89 -15.59
N GLY A 94 -12.25 14.74 -15.01
CA GLY A 94 -12.04 14.54 -13.60
C GLY A 94 -10.78 15.31 -13.24
N ASP A 95 -10.96 16.37 -12.46
CA ASP A 95 -9.97 17.08 -11.67
C ASP A 95 -8.75 16.18 -11.36
N THR A 96 -7.69 16.26 -12.15
CA THR A 96 -6.47 15.46 -11.93
C THR A 96 -5.64 16.13 -10.83
N SER A 97 -6.26 16.36 -9.68
CA SER A 97 -5.53 16.69 -8.46
C SER A 97 -4.71 15.44 -8.10
N VAL A 98 -3.39 15.53 -8.21
CA VAL A 98 -2.51 14.42 -7.84
C VAL A 98 -2.60 14.25 -6.33
N GLU A 99 -3.27 13.20 -5.87
CA GLU A 99 -3.35 12.90 -4.44
C GLU A 99 -1.96 12.48 -3.90
N PRO A 100 -1.58 12.90 -2.69
CA PRO A 100 -0.32 12.48 -2.09
C PRO A 100 -0.24 10.95 -1.96
N THR A 101 0.90 10.38 -2.36
CA THR A 101 1.11 8.93 -2.25
C THR A 101 1.34 8.51 -0.78
N PRO A 102 1.08 7.24 -0.43
CA PRO A 102 1.41 6.72 0.90
C PRO A 102 2.88 6.93 1.27
N LEU A 103 3.82 6.67 0.35
CA LEU A 103 5.25 6.86 0.60
C LEU A 103 5.58 8.33 0.89
N GLY A 104 5.03 9.27 0.11
CA GLY A 104 5.21 10.71 0.35
C GLY A 104 4.70 11.16 1.72
N LEU A 105 3.57 10.62 2.16
CA LEU A 105 3.00 10.87 3.49
C LEU A 105 3.82 10.22 4.62
N PHE A 106 4.29 9.00 4.43
CA PHE A 106 5.16 8.31 5.40
C PHE A 106 6.51 9.00 5.54
N HIS A 107 7.08 9.49 4.43
CA HIS A 107 8.28 10.30 4.44
C HIS A 107 8.06 11.64 5.15
N LEU A 108 6.95 12.34 4.86
CA LEU A 108 6.59 13.60 5.53
C LEU A 108 6.57 13.45 7.06
N VAL A 109 5.83 12.47 7.59
CA VAL A 109 5.77 12.28 9.05
C VAL A 109 7.10 11.79 9.62
N SER A 110 7.92 11.10 8.82
CA SER A 110 9.24 10.63 9.25
C SER A 110 10.28 11.74 9.39
N ARG A 111 10.12 12.87 8.68
CA ARG A 111 10.98 14.06 8.82
C ARG A 111 10.71 14.88 10.08
N THR A 112 9.67 14.53 10.83
CA THR A 112 9.27 15.32 12.01
C THR A 112 10.15 14.98 13.22
N PRO A 113 10.49 15.94 14.08
CA PRO A 113 11.24 15.69 15.32
C PRO A 113 10.60 14.68 16.28
N ASP A 114 9.28 14.47 16.18
CA ASP A 114 8.55 13.49 16.98
C ASP A 114 8.75 12.04 16.50
N MET A 115 9.27 11.83 15.28
CA MET A 115 9.67 10.51 14.79
C MET A 115 11.15 10.26 15.05
N TYR A 116 11.47 9.22 15.81
CA TYR A 116 12.85 8.73 15.86
C TYR A 116 13.20 8.03 14.55
N GLU A 117 14.04 8.63 13.73
CA GLU A 117 14.45 8.08 12.44
C GLU A 117 15.39 6.86 12.55
N LEU A 118 15.48 6.11 11.45
CA LEU A 118 16.51 5.10 11.27
C LEU A 118 17.80 5.73 10.75
N TYR A 119 18.92 5.47 11.43
CA TYR A 119 20.23 5.87 10.93
C TYR A 119 20.60 5.13 9.64
N LEU A 120 21.31 5.83 8.75
CA LEU A 120 21.92 5.23 7.57
C LEU A 120 23.13 4.36 7.98
N LYS A 121 23.17 3.13 7.46
CA LYS A 121 24.28 2.19 7.60
C LYS A 121 25.19 2.27 6.37
N SER A 122 26.34 1.60 6.43
CA SER A 122 27.24 1.47 5.28
C SER A 122 26.50 0.89 4.07
N GLY A 123 26.47 1.64 2.96
CA GLY A 123 25.76 1.27 1.73
C GLY A 123 24.37 1.89 1.60
N ASP A 124 23.71 2.25 2.71
CA ASP A 124 22.38 2.85 2.68
C ASP A 124 22.38 4.18 1.93
N LYS A 125 23.43 5.00 2.11
CA LYS A 125 23.52 6.31 1.44
C LYS A 125 23.33 6.19 -0.08
N GLN A 126 23.97 5.21 -0.71
CA GLN A 126 23.81 4.99 -2.15
C GLN A 126 22.37 4.55 -2.49
N THR A 127 21.88 3.51 -1.82
CA THR A 127 20.55 2.95 -2.07
C THR A 127 19.44 3.99 -1.89
N TYR A 128 19.49 4.78 -0.81
CA TYR A 128 18.46 5.79 -0.54
C TYR A 128 18.64 7.04 -1.39
N THR A 129 19.85 7.37 -1.86
CA THR A 129 20.04 8.43 -2.87
C THR A 129 19.34 8.04 -4.18
N GLU A 130 19.56 6.80 -4.66
CA GLU A 130 18.89 6.28 -5.86
C GLU A 130 17.36 6.30 -5.69
N LEU A 131 16.87 5.77 -4.56
CA LEU A 131 15.44 5.77 -4.23
C LEU A 131 14.85 7.19 -4.11
N CYS A 132 15.63 8.15 -3.59
CA CYS A 132 15.22 9.54 -3.47
C CYS A 132 14.97 10.16 -4.85
N TYR A 133 15.84 9.91 -5.81
CA TYR A 133 15.64 10.42 -7.18
C TYR A 133 14.49 9.68 -7.90
N GLU A 134 14.31 8.38 -7.67
CA GLU A 134 13.18 7.61 -8.23
C GLU A 134 11.82 8.15 -7.77
N HIS A 135 11.71 8.49 -6.49
CA HIS A 135 10.47 8.94 -5.86
C HIS A 135 10.39 10.46 -5.62
N GLU A 136 11.29 11.25 -6.21
CA GLU A 136 11.36 12.71 -5.99
C GLU A 136 10.01 13.39 -6.24
N SER A 137 9.29 12.91 -7.25
CA SER A 137 7.98 13.43 -7.63
C SER A 137 6.88 13.18 -6.58
N GLU A 138 7.07 12.27 -5.63
CA GLU A 138 6.08 11.91 -4.61
C GLU A 138 6.27 12.68 -3.29
N PHE A 139 7.41 13.32 -3.08
CA PHE A 139 7.72 13.96 -1.81
C PHE A 139 6.95 15.26 -1.58
N LEU A 140 6.54 15.43 -0.32
CA LEU A 140 5.79 16.60 0.18
C LEU A 140 6.75 17.64 0.75
N GLY A 141 7.65 18.14 -0.09
CA GLY A 141 8.65 19.13 0.27
C GLY A 141 9.75 19.22 -0.79
N ARG A 142 10.63 20.21 -0.65
CA ARG A 142 11.79 20.36 -1.54
C ARG A 142 12.91 19.43 -1.09
N VAL A 143 13.40 18.59 -2.00
CA VAL A 143 14.55 17.73 -1.75
C VAL A 143 15.80 18.62 -1.58
N PRO A 144 16.56 18.47 -0.48
CA PRO A 144 17.83 19.16 -0.29
C PRO A 144 18.85 18.77 -1.36
N SER A 145 19.82 19.65 -1.64
CA SER A 145 20.89 19.31 -2.56
C SER A 145 21.82 18.24 -1.97
N GLU A 146 22.34 17.33 -2.79
CA GLU A 146 23.37 16.35 -2.37
C GLU A 146 24.64 17.00 -1.79
N TYR A 147 24.89 18.27 -2.09
CA TYR A 147 26.00 19.06 -1.55
C TYR A 147 25.72 19.59 -0.13
N GLU A 148 24.46 19.60 0.30
CA GLU A 148 24.05 19.95 1.67
C GLU A 148 24.09 18.69 2.54
N GLU A 149 25.31 18.21 2.82
CA GLU A 149 25.55 16.86 3.38
C GLU A 149 24.65 16.48 4.56
N VAL A 150 24.48 17.39 5.53
CA VAL A 150 23.65 17.14 6.73
C VAL A 150 22.16 17.06 6.38
N ALA A 151 21.63 18.05 5.67
CA ALA A 151 20.22 18.10 5.32
C ALA A 151 19.82 16.95 4.37
N PHE A 152 20.71 16.59 3.44
CA PHE A 152 20.48 15.46 2.55
C PHE A 152 20.56 14.13 3.31
N GLU A 153 21.50 13.96 4.25
CA GLU A 153 21.57 12.75 5.08
C GLU A 153 20.33 12.57 5.95
N ASP A 154 19.85 13.64 6.61
CA ASP A 154 18.61 13.64 7.39
C ASP A 154 17.40 13.30 6.50
N TRP A 155 17.33 13.88 5.29
CA TRP A 155 16.28 13.57 4.31
C TRP A 155 16.26 12.07 3.93
N LEU A 156 17.43 11.48 3.72
CA LEU A 156 17.57 10.06 3.40
C LEU A 156 17.26 9.15 4.61
N ALA A 157 17.60 9.57 5.83
CA ALA A 157 17.25 8.84 7.05
C ALA A 157 15.73 8.82 7.28
N ALA A 158 15.05 9.95 7.05
CA ALA A 158 13.61 10.00 7.00
C ALA A 158 13.04 9.12 5.86
N LEU A 159 13.66 9.10 4.67
CA LEU A 159 13.23 8.24 3.55
C LEU A 159 13.35 6.76 3.89
N LYS A 160 14.46 6.36 4.53
CA LYS A 160 14.64 5.00 5.04
C LYS A 160 13.55 4.61 6.03
N THR A 161 13.17 5.52 6.90
CA THR A 161 12.09 5.31 7.87
C THR A 161 10.73 5.22 7.18
N GLY A 162 10.45 6.13 6.23
CA GLY A 162 9.25 6.11 5.41
C GLY A 162 9.12 4.83 4.58
N LYS A 163 10.22 4.30 4.04
CA LYS A 163 10.21 3.05 3.26
C LYS A 163 9.96 1.82 4.13
N LEU A 164 10.43 1.81 5.38
CA LEU A 164 10.06 0.76 6.35
C LEU A 164 8.55 0.74 6.58
N LEU A 165 7.95 1.91 6.81
CA LEU A 165 6.51 2.06 7.01
C LEU A 165 5.74 1.65 5.75
N ASP A 166 6.23 2.00 4.58
CA ASP A 166 5.66 1.59 3.29
C ASP A 166 5.73 0.08 3.08
N ASP A 167 6.86 -0.58 3.41
CA ASP A 167 6.97 -2.04 3.34
C ASP A 167 6.01 -2.74 4.31
N TRP A 168 5.83 -2.18 5.51
CA TRP A 168 4.86 -2.67 6.48
C TRP A 168 3.43 -2.58 5.93
N ALA A 169 3.05 -1.42 5.39
CA ALA A 169 1.76 -1.18 4.73
C ALA A 169 1.60 -1.96 3.42
N SER A 170 2.70 -2.40 2.80
CA SER A 170 2.72 -3.22 1.58
C SER A 170 2.71 -4.73 1.87
N GLU A 171 2.53 -5.10 3.14
CA GLU A 171 2.42 -6.48 3.64
C GLU A 171 3.70 -7.31 3.50
N VAL A 172 4.86 -6.64 3.48
CA VAL A 172 6.13 -7.34 3.61
C VAL A 172 6.17 -8.04 4.96
N ASP A 173 6.62 -9.29 4.97
CA ASP A 173 6.71 -10.07 6.20
C ASP A 173 7.64 -9.40 7.23
N GLU A 174 7.24 -9.46 8.50
CA GLU A 174 7.93 -8.77 9.60
C GLU A 174 9.39 -9.21 9.71
N ASP A 175 9.70 -10.50 9.51
CA ASP A 175 11.07 -11.01 9.56
C ASP A 175 11.90 -10.42 8.41
N ARG A 176 11.30 -10.25 7.22
CA ARG A 176 11.98 -9.63 6.08
C ARG A 176 12.23 -8.13 6.30
N ILE A 177 11.33 -7.42 6.97
CA ILE A 177 11.53 -6.02 7.35
C ILE A 177 12.66 -5.93 8.38
N THR A 178 12.63 -6.75 9.43
CA THR A 178 13.69 -6.73 10.46
C THR A 178 15.06 -6.99 9.88
N GLU A 179 15.19 -7.94 8.96
CA GLU A 179 16.45 -8.22 8.25
C GLU A 179 16.88 -7.05 7.37
N ARG A 180 15.99 -6.55 6.50
CA ARG A 180 16.29 -5.48 5.53
C ARG A 180 16.77 -4.20 6.18
N TYR A 181 16.09 -3.74 7.23
CA TYR A 181 16.41 -2.48 7.90
C TYR A 181 17.37 -2.68 9.07
N GLY A 182 17.59 -3.93 9.49
CA GLY A 182 18.34 -4.34 10.68
C GLY A 182 17.80 -3.66 11.93
N VAL A 183 16.51 -3.90 12.18
CA VAL A 183 15.70 -3.42 13.31
C VAL A 183 15.02 -4.60 14.00
N GLY A 184 14.57 -4.46 15.24
CA GLY A 184 13.77 -5.49 15.91
C GLY A 184 12.27 -5.38 15.59
N PRO A 185 11.47 -6.43 15.86
CA PRO A 185 10.01 -6.36 15.75
C PRO A 185 9.39 -5.24 16.59
N GLY A 186 9.94 -4.99 17.78
CA GLY A 186 9.50 -3.89 18.65
C GLY A 186 9.75 -2.51 18.05
N ASP A 187 10.85 -2.33 17.32
CA ASP A 187 11.14 -1.06 16.64
C ASP A 187 10.13 -0.79 15.53
N ILE A 188 9.75 -1.82 14.76
CA ILE A 188 8.70 -1.72 13.74
C ILE A 188 7.40 -1.24 14.37
N ARG A 189 6.97 -1.85 15.48
CA ARG A 189 5.75 -1.45 16.18
C ARG A 189 5.82 -0.02 16.71
N GLY A 190 6.93 0.36 17.35
CA GLY A 190 7.12 1.73 17.82
C GLY A 190 7.05 2.77 16.70
N LYS A 191 7.63 2.47 15.53
CA LYS A 191 7.55 3.34 14.34
C LYS A 191 6.12 3.40 13.79
N VAL A 192 5.43 2.27 13.69
CA VAL A 192 4.03 2.18 13.23
C VAL A 192 3.11 2.99 14.15
N ASP A 193 3.21 2.81 15.47
CA ASP A 193 2.39 3.53 16.45
C ASP A 193 2.63 5.05 16.36
N THR A 194 3.90 5.46 16.25
CA THR A 194 4.27 6.88 16.11
C THR A 194 3.76 7.46 14.79
N ALA A 195 3.92 6.74 13.68
CA ALA A 195 3.44 7.17 12.37
C ALA A 195 1.91 7.26 12.33
N GLU A 196 1.19 6.30 12.93
CA GLU A 196 -0.28 6.34 13.01
C GLU A 196 -0.76 7.59 13.76
N TRP A 197 -0.13 7.91 14.90
CA TRP A 197 -0.43 9.12 15.66
C TRP A 197 -0.13 10.39 14.87
N LEU A 198 1.05 10.49 14.23
CA LEU A 198 1.45 11.64 13.43
C LEU A 198 0.55 11.84 12.20
N LEU A 199 0.16 10.77 11.51
CA LEU A 199 -0.82 10.83 10.41
C LEU A 199 -2.20 11.25 10.93
N GLY A 200 -2.60 10.81 12.12
CA GLY A 200 -3.83 11.30 12.78
C GLY A 200 -3.77 12.78 13.15
N ALA A 201 -2.59 13.29 13.52
CA ALA A 201 -2.37 14.72 13.74
C ALA A 201 -2.41 15.49 12.40
N ALA A 202 -1.75 14.96 11.37
CA ALA A 202 -1.76 15.51 10.02
C ALA A 202 -3.19 15.59 9.44
N GLU A 203 -4.03 14.57 9.63
CA GLU A 203 -5.43 14.57 9.17
C GLU A 203 -6.23 15.73 9.82
N GLN A 204 -6.00 15.97 11.12
CA GLN A 204 -6.67 17.05 11.85
C GLN A 204 -6.16 18.44 11.44
N LEU A 205 -4.87 18.57 11.15
CA LEU A 205 -4.29 19.80 10.64
C LEU A 205 -4.78 20.09 9.21
N ALA A 206 -4.75 19.09 8.32
CA ALA A 206 -5.27 19.18 6.96
C ALA A 206 -6.74 19.61 6.96
N GLY A 207 -7.59 18.96 7.77
CA GLY A 207 -9.00 19.32 7.88
C GLY A 207 -9.27 20.70 8.47
N LYS A 208 -8.34 21.26 9.26
CA LYS A 208 -8.46 22.63 9.80
C LYS A 208 -8.00 23.69 8.81
N LEU A 209 -7.05 23.32 7.95
CA LEU A 209 -6.49 24.17 6.91
C LEU A 209 -7.22 24.04 5.57
N ASP A 210 -8.20 23.13 5.49
CA ASP A 210 -8.98 22.82 4.29
C ASP A 210 -8.12 22.32 3.12
N LEU A 211 -7.11 21.50 3.42
CA LEU A 211 -6.20 20.93 2.42
C LEU A 211 -6.80 19.65 1.81
N SER A 212 -6.60 19.47 0.49
CA SER A 212 -7.12 18.34 -0.29
C SER A 212 -6.60 16.97 0.19
N ALA A 213 -5.36 16.94 0.71
CA ALA A 213 -4.66 15.74 1.17
C ALA A 213 -5.35 14.94 2.29
N ARG A 214 -6.44 15.45 2.90
CA ARG A 214 -7.09 14.84 4.07
C ARG A 214 -7.53 13.39 3.86
N VAL A 215 -8.06 13.06 2.68
CA VAL A 215 -8.52 11.70 2.38
C VAL A 215 -7.34 10.74 2.27
N ALA A 216 -6.33 11.10 1.47
CA ALA A 216 -5.09 10.35 1.34
C ALA A 216 -4.41 10.10 2.69
N ILE A 217 -4.35 11.10 3.58
CA ILE A 217 -3.81 10.93 4.94
C ILE A 217 -4.59 9.88 5.74
N ARG A 218 -5.93 9.91 5.68
CA ARG A 218 -6.78 8.95 6.41
C ARG A 218 -6.54 7.53 5.91
N GLU A 219 -6.39 7.34 4.61
CA GLU A 219 -6.15 6.04 4.00
C GLU A 219 -4.75 5.52 4.34
N ALA A 220 -3.72 6.37 4.19
CA ALA A 220 -2.35 6.06 4.60
C ALA A 220 -2.29 5.67 6.10
N LYS A 221 -3.02 6.38 6.96
CA LYS A 221 -3.13 6.05 8.39
C LYS A 221 -3.68 4.64 8.61
N LYS A 222 -4.79 4.28 7.97
CA LYS A 222 -5.39 2.93 8.10
C LYS A 222 -4.46 1.84 7.58
N ARG A 223 -3.74 2.09 6.49
CA ARG A 223 -2.76 1.14 5.93
C ARG A 223 -1.62 0.88 6.91
N ILE A 224 -1.17 1.90 7.64
CA ILE A 224 -0.18 1.76 8.73
C ILE A 224 -0.76 1.02 9.93
N GLU A 225 -1.94 1.44 10.42
CA GLU A 225 -2.62 0.84 11.59
C GLU A 225 -2.74 -0.69 11.44
N TYR A 226 -3.18 -1.14 10.26
CA TYR A 226 -3.40 -2.57 10.01
C TYR A 226 -2.19 -3.28 9.38
N GLY A 227 -1.24 -2.52 8.83
CA GLY A 227 -0.13 -3.04 8.05
C GLY A 227 -0.61 -3.76 6.80
N VAL A 228 -1.54 -3.19 6.06
CA VAL A 228 -2.14 -3.81 4.87
C VAL A 228 -2.21 -2.86 3.70
N ARG A 229 -2.25 -3.44 2.49
CA ARG A 229 -2.54 -2.70 1.28
C ARG A 229 -3.99 -2.27 1.26
N GLU A 230 -4.29 -1.33 0.38
CA GLU A 230 -5.59 -0.68 0.29
C GLU A 230 -6.74 -1.69 0.09
N GLU A 231 -6.54 -2.72 -0.73
CA GLU A 231 -7.56 -3.72 -1.03
C GLU A 231 -8.02 -4.53 0.20
N LEU A 232 -7.23 -4.53 1.28
CA LEU A 232 -7.53 -5.27 2.51
C LEU A 232 -8.15 -4.40 3.60
N LEU A 233 -8.30 -3.09 3.40
CA LEU A 233 -8.73 -2.18 4.46
C LEU A 233 -10.10 -2.53 5.05
N ASP A 234 -11.04 -3.01 4.22
CA ASP A 234 -12.38 -3.39 4.72
C ASP A 234 -12.33 -4.62 5.63
N LEU A 235 -11.54 -5.63 5.24
CA LEU A 235 -11.33 -6.86 6.01
C LEU A 235 -10.50 -6.62 7.27
N ALA A 236 -9.42 -5.86 7.19
CA ALA A 236 -8.49 -5.64 8.30
C ALA A 236 -9.12 -4.83 9.44
N GLY A 237 -10.12 -3.99 9.13
CA GLY A 237 -10.92 -3.32 10.16
C GLY A 237 -11.88 -4.26 10.92
N VAL A 238 -12.01 -5.54 10.54
CA VAL A 238 -12.82 -6.51 11.29
C VAL A 238 -12.04 -7.00 12.51
N ARG A 239 -12.65 -6.92 13.68
CA ARG A 239 -12.04 -7.40 14.93
C ARG A 239 -11.63 -8.87 14.79
N ASN A 240 -10.41 -9.19 15.22
CA ASN A 240 -9.75 -10.49 15.04
C ASN A 240 -9.31 -10.83 13.60
N VAL A 241 -9.26 -9.87 12.68
CA VAL A 241 -8.65 -10.04 11.35
C VAL A 241 -7.41 -9.14 11.27
N GLY A 242 -6.22 -9.74 11.44
CA GLY A 242 -4.95 -9.02 11.18
C GLY A 242 -4.45 -9.24 9.75
N ARG A 243 -3.37 -8.55 9.33
CA ARG A 243 -2.74 -8.63 8.00
C ARG A 243 -2.74 -10.04 7.38
N LYS A 244 -2.15 -11.03 8.06
CA LYS A 244 -2.01 -12.40 7.53
C LYS A 244 -3.35 -13.13 7.34
N ARG A 245 -4.41 -12.74 8.06
CA ARG A 245 -5.76 -13.32 7.90
C ARG A 245 -6.53 -12.57 6.80
N ALA A 246 -6.45 -11.25 6.78
CA ALA A 246 -7.05 -10.43 5.72
C ALA A 246 -6.57 -10.88 4.33
N ARG A 247 -5.25 -11.06 4.14
CA ARG A 247 -4.69 -11.52 2.87
C ARG A 247 -5.22 -12.89 2.44
N ARG A 248 -5.34 -13.85 3.37
CA ARG A 248 -5.87 -15.19 3.06
C ARG A 248 -7.34 -15.19 2.71
N LEU A 249 -8.13 -14.34 3.36
CA LEU A 249 -9.55 -14.17 3.05
C LEU A 249 -9.71 -13.58 1.64
N TYR A 250 -8.93 -12.52 1.35
CA TYR A 250 -8.91 -11.89 0.03
C TYR A 250 -8.50 -12.86 -1.08
N GLU A 251 -7.44 -13.65 -0.87
CA GLU A 251 -7.00 -14.70 -1.81
C GLU A 251 -8.04 -15.81 -2.01
N ALA A 252 -8.98 -15.97 -1.08
CA ALA A 252 -10.12 -16.88 -1.20
C ALA A 252 -11.37 -16.23 -1.82
N GLY A 253 -11.25 -15.00 -2.34
CA GLY A 253 -12.35 -14.25 -2.96
C GLY A 253 -13.28 -13.55 -1.98
N ILE A 254 -12.89 -13.44 -0.70
CA ILE A 254 -13.64 -12.71 0.34
C ILE A 254 -12.96 -11.36 0.51
N GLU A 255 -13.48 -10.32 -0.13
CA GLU A 255 -12.81 -9.02 -0.25
C GLU A 255 -13.39 -7.98 0.73
N SER A 256 -14.61 -8.20 1.21
CA SER A 256 -15.34 -7.24 2.03
C SER A 256 -15.97 -7.84 3.28
N ARG A 257 -16.44 -6.95 4.18
CA ARG A 257 -17.28 -7.32 5.32
C ARG A 257 -18.61 -7.93 4.91
N ALA A 258 -19.13 -7.52 3.75
CA ALA A 258 -20.34 -8.09 3.20
C ALA A 258 -20.09 -9.55 2.78
N ASP A 259 -18.99 -9.80 2.07
CA ASP A 259 -18.62 -11.16 1.65
C ASP A 259 -18.45 -12.09 2.86
N LEU A 260 -17.88 -11.62 3.97
CA LEU A 260 -17.78 -12.42 5.20
C LEU A 260 -19.14 -12.85 5.77
N ARG A 261 -20.20 -12.05 5.58
CA ARG A 261 -21.56 -12.40 6.04
C ARG A 261 -22.20 -13.46 5.15
N ASP A 262 -21.92 -13.42 3.85
CA ASP A 262 -22.68 -14.17 2.85
C ASP A 262 -21.92 -15.40 2.33
N ALA A 263 -20.58 -15.38 2.29
CA ALA A 263 -19.75 -16.45 1.75
C ALA A 263 -19.90 -17.78 2.51
N ASP A 264 -19.62 -18.88 1.82
CA ASP A 264 -19.70 -20.22 2.39
C ASP A 264 -18.76 -20.39 3.58
N LYS A 265 -19.29 -20.94 4.69
CA LYS A 265 -18.53 -21.18 5.91
C LYS A 265 -17.32 -22.08 5.66
N SER A 266 -17.40 -23.02 4.71
CA SER A 266 -16.28 -23.89 4.32
C SER A 266 -15.14 -23.11 3.67
N VAL A 267 -15.43 -22.13 2.81
CA VAL A 267 -14.43 -21.25 2.18
C VAL A 267 -13.73 -20.40 3.23
N ILE A 268 -14.50 -19.79 4.14
CA ILE A 268 -13.98 -19.01 5.26
C ILE A 268 -13.09 -19.88 6.17
N LEU A 269 -13.54 -21.09 6.49
CA LEU A 269 -12.78 -22.03 7.32
C LEU A 269 -11.46 -22.45 6.64
N GLY A 270 -11.51 -22.72 5.34
CA GLY A 270 -10.34 -23.04 4.52
C GLY A 270 -9.31 -21.90 4.53
N ALA A 271 -9.75 -20.67 4.24
CA ALA A 271 -8.91 -19.47 4.28
C ALA A 271 -8.27 -19.25 5.67
N LEU A 272 -9.01 -19.56 6.73
CA LEU A 272 -8.55 -19.47 8.12
C LEU A 272 -7.81 -20.73 8.62
N ARG A 273 -7.43 -21.64 7.72
CA ARG A 273 -6.67 -22.86 8.00
C ARG A 273 -7.33 -23.77 9.04
N GLY A 274 -8.65 -23.97 8.93
CA GLY A 274 -9.40 -24.88 9.81
C GLY A 274 -9.66 -24.35 11.23
N ARG A 275 -9.35 -23.07 11.52
CA ARG A 275 -9.49 -22.50 12.87
C ARG A 275 -10.94 -22.13 13.18
N ARG A 276 -11.78 -23.12 13.51
CA ARG A 276 -13.22 -22.95 13.78
C ARG A 276 -13.55 -21.80 14.74
N LYS A 277 -12.99 -21.80 15.96
CA LYS A 277 -13.23 -20.73 16.95
C LYS A 277 -12.88 -19.33 16.43
N THR A 278 -11.82 -19.21 15.63
CA THR A 278 -11.44 -17.93 15.03
C THR A 278 -12.45 -17.49 13.97
N ALA A 279 -12.90 -18.42 13.13
CA ALA A 279 -13.92 -18.15 12.13
C ALA A 279 -15.25 -17.73 12.78
N GLU A 280 -15.72 -18.46 13.79
CA GLU A 280 -16.94 -18.11 14.56
C GLU A 280 -16.84 -16.70 15.12
N THR A 281 -15.73 -16.39 15.80
CA THR A 281 -15.50 -15.07 16.39
C THR A 281 -15.51 -13.97 15.32
N ILE A 282 -14.93 -14.22 14.14
CA ILE A 282 -14.93 -13.25 13.02
C ILE A 282 -16.34 -13.07 12.47
N LEU A 283 -17.08 -14.16 12.26
CA LEU A 283 -18.46 -14.16 11.77
C LEU A 283 -19.42 -13.43 12.73
N GLU A 284 -19.24 -13.62 14.03
CA GLU A 284 -19.93 -12.85 15.07
C GLU A 284 -19.61 -11.35 14.97
N ASN A 285 -18.34 -10.98 14.81
CA ASN A 285 -17.93 -9.57 14.73
C ASN A 285 -18.48 -8.86 13.49
N VAL A 286 -18.74 -9.57 12.38
CA VAL A 286 -19.39 -8.99 11.19
C VAL A 286 -20.92 -9.02 11.26
N GLY A 287 -21.50 -9.63 12.31
CA GLY A 287 -22.94 -9.70 12.52
C GLY A 287 -23.66 -10.78 11.71
N ARG A 288 -22.98 -11.89 11.39
CA ARG A 288 -23.61 -13.02 10.70
C ARG A 288 -24.63 -13.70 11.63
N GLN A 289 -25.81 -14.02 11.10
CA GLN A 289 -26.92 -14.58 11.90
C GLN A 289 -26.61 -15.98 12.45
N GLU A 290 -25.93 -16.81 11.68
CA GLU A 290 -25.52 -18.16 12.08
C GLU A 290 -23.99 -18.28 12.03
N PRO A 291 -23.27 -17.79 13.05
CA PRO A 291 -21.81 -17.76 13.03
C PRO A 291 -21.16 -19.10 13.38
N SER A 292 -21.91 -20.05 13.95
CA SER A 292 -21.40 -21.38 14.34
C SER A 292 -20.81 -22.13 13.15
N MET A 293 -19.67 -22.80 13.36
CA MET A 293 -19.00 -23.60 12.32
C MET A 293 -19.30 -25.10 12.46
N GLU A 294 -20.17 -25.50 13.39
CA GLU A 294 -20.50 -26.92 13.66
C GLU A 294 -21.09 -27.65 12.44
N ASP A 295 -21.84 -26.94 11.58
CA ASP A 295 -22.50 -27.54 10.41
C ASP A 295 -21.56 -27.77 9.21
N THR A 296 -20.33 -27.23 9.24
CA THR A 296 -19.42 -27.31 8.08
C THR A 296 -18.90 -28.72 7.79
N ASP A 297 -18.90 -29.61 8.77
CA ASP A 297 -18.46 -31.00 8.61
C ASP A 297 -19.45 -31.84 7.77
N GLN A 298 -20.72 -31.42 7.66
CA GLN A 298 -21.76 -32.14 6.88
C GLN A 298 -21.66 -31.89 5.37
N ALA A 299 -21.00 -30.81 4.95
CA ALA A 299 -20.86 -30.45 3.53
C ALA A 299 -19.75 -31.26 2.82
N GLU A 300 -18.65 -31.60 3.50
CA GLU A 300 -17.63 -32.49 2.94
C GLU A 300 -18.20 -33.89 2.63
N THR A 301 -19.13 -34.38 3.45
CA THR A 301 -19.75 -35.70 3.27
C THR A 301 -20.81 -35.74 2.15
N ALA A 302 -21.39 -34.60 1.78
CA ALA A 302 -22.37 -34.52 0.70
C ALA A 302 -21.73 -34.60 -0.69
N THR A 303 -20.49 -34.15 -0.85
CA THR A 303 -19.75 -34.22 -2.13
C THR A 303 -19.07 -35.57 -2.39
N THR A 304 -18.83 -36.38 -1.35
CA THR A 304 -18.19 -37.70 -1.49
C THR A 304 -19.21 -38.84 -1.71
N THR A 305 -20.52 -38.58 -1.60
CA THR A 305 -21.55 -39.63 -1.70
C THR A 305 -22.16 -39.82 -3.10
N VAL A 306 -21.65 -39.12 -4.12
CA VAL A 306 -22.02 -39.34 -5.54
C VAL A 306 -20.83 -39.91 -6.33
N ALA A 307 -20.38 -41.10 -5.92
CA ALA A 307 -19.63 -42.02 -6.78
C ALA A 307 -19.93 -43.45 -6.30
N THR A 308 -21.02 -44.00 -6.82
CA THR A 308 -21.42 -45.40 -6.65
C THR A 308 -20.43 -46.36 -7.33
N ASP A 309 -20.05 -47.38 -6.57
CA ASP A 309 -20.21 -48.81 -6.90
C ASP A 309 -19.74 -49.32 -8.29
N ASP A 310 -18.66 -50.11 -8.31
CA ASP A 310 -18.68 -51.53 -8.71
C ASP A 310 -17.26 -52.12 -8.81
N GLY A 311 -17.05 -53.36 -8.36
CA GLY A 311 -15.95 -54.21 -8.86
C GLY A 311 -15.14 -54.98 -7.81
N ALA A 312 -15.62 -56.16 -7.44
CA ALA A 312 -14.86 -57.19 -6.74
C ALA A 312 -13.64 -57.69 -7.54
N GLY A 313 -12.52 -57.96 -6.86
CA GLY A 313 -11.35 -58.62 -7.46
C GLY A 313 -10.31 -59.03 -6.42
N THR A 314 -10.17 -60.34 -6.21
CA THR A 314 -9.27 -60.97 -5.24
C THR A 314 -7.83 -61.11 -5.76
N SER A 315 -6.90 -61.27 -4.81
CA SER A 315 -5.59 -61.95 -4.91
C SER A 315 -4.31 -61.10 -4.95
N GLY A 316 -3.40 -61.44 -4.01
CA GLY A 316 -2.02 -61.78 -4.36
C GLY A 316 -0.90 -60.88 -3.82
N GLY A 317 -0.14 -61.40 -2.85
CA GLY A 317 1.32 -61.40 -2.97
C GLY A 317 2.15 -60.37 -2.21
N LYS A 318 2.63 -60.79 -1.03
CA LYS A 318 3.94 -60.54 -0.38
C LYS A 318 4.97 -59.65 -1.12
N THR A 319 5.63 -58.74 -0.38
CA THR A 319 7.07 -58.86 0.01
C THR A 319 7.50 -57.79 1.03
N ALA A 320 8.38 -58.20 1.95
CA ALA A 320 9.19 -57.40 2.87
C ALA A 320 10.10 -56.39 2.12
N SER A 321 10.71 -55.34 2.69
CA SER A 321 11.54 -55.27 3.91
C SER A 321 11.84 -53.78 4.22
N SER A 322 11.70 -53.32 5.46
CA SER A 322 12.78 -53.08 6.45
C SER A 322 13.47 -51.70 6.43
N GLY A 323 13.45 -51.06 7.60
CA GLY A 323 14.45 -50.07 8.07
C GLY A 323 13.97 -48.63 7.96
N GLY A 324 13.80 -47.84 9.03
CA GLY A 324 14.10 -48.02 10.43
C GLY A 324 14.38 -46.63 11.05
N GLY A 325 13.77 -46.35 12.19
CA GLY A 325 14.40 -45.54 13.24
C GLY A 325 13.91 -44.09 13.46
N ARG A 326 13.38 -43.91 14.69
CA ARG A 326 13.31 -42.70 15.53
C ARG A 326 12.21 -41.71 15.13
N GLY A 327 11.32 -41.28 16.03
CA GLY A 327 11.38 -41.18 17.49
C GLY A 327 10.90 -39.78 17.84
N GLU A 328 9.88 -39.71 18.69
CA GLU A 328 9.12 -38.53 19.15
C GLU A 328 9.95 -37.26 19.41
N THR A 329 9.35 -36.09 19.18
CA THR A 329 8.95 -35.18 20.27
C THR A 329 7.96 -34.14 19.78
N ASP A 330 6.77 -34.15 20.39
CA ASP A 330 5.89 -33.00 20.55
C ASP A 330 6.65 -31.87 21.25
N ASP A 331 6.50 -30.63 20.77
CA ASP A 331 6.78 -29.46 21.59
C ASP A 331 5.62 -28.46 21.49
N GLN A 332 4.73 -28.60 22.48
CA GLN A 332 3.63 -27.71 22.80
C GLN A 332 4.19 -26.56 23.65
N SER A 333 4.30 -25.36 23.09
CA SER A 333 4.50 -24.15 23.88
C SER A 333 3.20 -23.36 23.97
N SER A 334 2.51 -23.65 25.06
CA SER A 334 1.45 -22.89 25.73
C SER A 334 1.84 -21.41 25.91
N LEU A 335 1.06 -20.50 25.35
CA LEU A 335 1.13 -19.06 25.63
C LEU A 335 0.12 -18.71 26.72
N GLY A 336 0.66 -18.36 27.88
CA GLY A 336 -0.06 -18.04 29.10
C GLY A 336 -0.77 -16.70 29.06
N ASP A 337 -1.98 -16.77 29.61
CA ASP A 337 -2.80 -15.75 30.24
C ASP A 337 -1.99 -14.78 31.12
N PHE A 338 -2.19 -13.47 30.92
CA PHE A 338 -1.89 -12.44 31.91
C PHE A 338 -3.05 -11.43 31.89
N GLY A 339 -3.68 -11.30 33.06
CA GLY A 339 -4.59 -10.21 33.39
C GLY A 339 -3.86 -8.94 33.84
#